data_AF-A0A8X8Y1K3-F1
#
_entry.id   AF-A0A8X8Y1K3-F1
#
_cell.length_a   1.000
_cell.length_b   1.000
_cell.length_c   1.000
_cell.angle_alpha   90.00
_cell.angle_beta   90.00
_cell.angle_gamma   90.00
#
_symmetry.space_group_name_H-M   'P 1'
#
loop_
_entity.id
_entity.type
_entity.pdbx_description
1 polymer ?
#
loop_
_entity_poly.entity_id
_entity_poly.type
_entity_poly.pdbx_seq_one_letter_code
_entity_poly.pdbx_strand_id
1 'polypeptide(L)'
;MCEIQATLQKCEASKGPRCDGFNFKFVKEHWKDIGQEVYAFEVKNFRLISMIRTLYKIIAKISAKRLSMVLPDLIGETQTTFIKSRQILDRALIANEVVWWIKETKLSVAVLKLDFQKSYVSV
;
A
#
# COMPACT_ATOMS: atom_id res chain seq x y z
N MET A 1 -13.87 7.59 -17.35
CA MET A 1 -12.46 7.82 -16.93
C MET A 1 -11.87 6.47 -16.53
N CYS A 2 -10.84 5.99 -17.24
CA CYS A 2 -10.25 4.67 -17.02
C CYS A 2 -9.64 4.55 -15.59
N GLU A 3 -9.72 3.37 -14.97
CA GLU A 3 -9.19 3.07 -13.63
C GLU A 3 -7.70 3.47 -13.48
N ILE A 4 -6.95 3.35 -14.58
CA ILE A 4 -5.56 3.78 -14.70
C ILE A 4 -5.42 5.29 -14.50
N GLN A 5 -6.22 6.09 -15.20
CA GLN A 5 -6.17 7.55 -15.13
C GLN A 5 -6.61 8.06 -13.75
N ALA A 6 -7.63 7.44 -13.15
CA ALA A 6 -8.07 7.76 -11.79
C ALA A 6 -6.98 7.45 -10.74
N THR A 7 -6.26 6.34 -10.91
CA THR A 7 -5.13 5.97 -10.05
C THR A 7 -3.94 6.91 -10.25
N LEU A 8 -3.65 7.30 -11.50
CA LEU A 8 -2.60 8.24 -11.83
C LEU A 8 -2.84 9.60 -11.17
N GLN A 9 -4.05 10.14 -11.27
CA GLN A 9 -4.42 11.42 -10.66
C GLN A 9 -4.18 11.42 -9.15
N LYS A 10 -4.53 10.32 -8.45
CA LYS A 10 -4.32 10.13 -7.01
C LYS A 10 -2.87 9.90 -6.60
N CYS A 11 -1.94 9.70 -7.54
CA CYS A 11 -0.53 9.52 -7.21
C CYS A 11 0.15 10.87 -6.91
N GLU A 12 0.79 10.99 -5.75
CA GLU A 12 1.62 12.15 -5.42
C GLU A 12 2.77 12.32 -6.42
N ALA A 13 2.88 13.53 -6.96
CA ALA A 13 3.88 13.91 -7.95
C ALA A 13 5.24 14.25 -7.31
N SER A 14 5.26 14.56 -6.01
CA SER A 14 6.43 15.03 -5.26
C SER A 14 7.35 13.93 -4.73
N LYS A 15 7.09 12.66 -5.05
CA LYS A 15 8.01 11.58 -4.66
C LYS A 15 9.32 11.75 -5.42
N GLY A 16 10.44 11.69 -4.69
CA GLY A 16 11.77 11.80 -5.25
C GLY A 16 11.95 10.89 -6.47
N PRO A 17 12.65 11.35 -7.51
CA PRO A 17 12.92 10.55 -8.70
C PRO A 17 13.71 9.29 -8.32
N ARG A 18 13.47 8.18 -9.03
CA ARG A 18 14.26 6.96 -8.81
C ARG A 18 15.62 7.09 -9.52
N CYS A 19 16.42 6.02 -9.46
CA CYS A 19 17.70 5.92 -10.18
C CYS A 19 17.58 6.15 -11.70
N ASP A 20 16.36 6.06 -12.26
CA ASP A 20 16.04 6.34 -13.66
C ASP A 20 15.60 7.80 -13.93
N GLY A 21 15.48 8.64 -12.89
CA GLY A 21 15.05 10.03 -13.00
C GLY A 21 13.54 10.24 -13.16
N PHE A 22 12.75 9.18 -13.33
CA PHE A 22 11.31 9.30 -13.61
C PHE A 22 10.47 9.21 -12.32
N ASN A 23 9.43 10.04 -12.25
CA ASN A 23 8.45 10.05 -11.17
C ASN A 23 7.02 10.21 -11.72
N PHE A 24 6.02 10.21 -10.83
CA PHE A 24 4.62 10.40 -11.25
C PHE A 24 4.34 11.79 -11.83
N LYS A 25 5.18 12.79 -11.56
CA LYS A 25 5.06 14.13 -12.17
C LYS A 25 5.31 14.04 -13.67
N PHE A 26 6.42 13.42 -14.07
CA PHE A 26 6.77 13.20 -15.48
C PHE A 26 5.66 12.47 -16.24
N VAL A 27 5.13 11.38 -15.68
CA VAL A 27 4.07 10.57 -16.32
C VAL A 27 2.75 11.34 -16.43
N LYS A 28 2.43 12.21 -15.46
CA LYS A 28 1.25 13.07 -15.52
C LYS A 28 1.36 14.14 -16.60
N GLU A 29 2.53 14.77 -16.70
CA GLU A 29 2.81 15.85 -17.67
C GLU A 29 2.79 15.32 -19.11
N HIS A 30 3.34 14.13 -19.35
CA HIS A 30 3.48 13.54 -20.68
C HIS A 30 2.42 12.48 -20.99
N TRP A 31 1.34 12.38 -20.20
CA TRP A 31 0.31 11.34 -20.35
C TRP A 31 -0.35 11.31 -21.73
N LYS A 32 -0.46 12.47 -22.40
CA LYS A 32 -1.02 12.55 -23.76
C LYS A 32 -0.18 11.81 -24.78
N ASP A 33 1.14 11.82 -24.60
CA ASP A 33 2.10 11.24 -25.54
C ASP A 33 2.34 9.76 -25.23
N ILE A 34 2.55 9.43 -23.94
CA ILE A 34 2.88 8.06 -23.53
C ILE A 34 1.66 7.19 -23.26
N GLY A 35 0.47 7.79 -23.07
CA GLY A 35 -0.73 7.08 -22.64
C GLY A 35 -1.12 5.96 -23.59
N GLN A 36 -1.00 6.17 -24.90
CA GLN A 36 -1.27 5.12 -25.90
C GLN A 36 -0.27 3.96 -25.80
N GLU A 37 1.02 4.24 -25.59
CA GLU A 37 2.04 3.20 -25.38
C GLU A 37 1.78 2.38 -24.11
N VAL A 38 1.25 3.02 -23.05
CA VAL A 38 0.82 2.33 -21.83
C VAL A 38 -0.31 1.34 -22.11
N TYR A 39 -1.27 1.71 -22.95
CA TYR A 39 -2.37 0.82 -23.33
C TYR A 39 -1.96 -0.25 -24.34
N ALA A 40 -0.99 0.04 -25.21
CA ALA A 40 -0.53 -0.87 -26.25
C ALA A 40 0.56 -1.86 -25.81
N PHE A 41 1.22 -1.62 -24.66
CA PHE A 41 2.26 -2.44 -24.03
C PHE A 41 3.14 -3.24 -25.02
N GLU A 42 3.78 -2.54 -25.96
CA GLU A 42 4.68 -3.17 -26.93
C GLU A 42 6.14 -2.94 -26.52
N VAL A 43 6.78 -3.99 -25.98
CA VAL A 43 8.13 -3.96 -25.38
C VAL A 43 9.21 -4.00 -26.48
N LYS A 44 9.23 -3.02 -27.38
CA LYS A 44 10.21 -2.99 -28.50
C LYS A 44 11.29 -1.94 -28.38
N ASN A 45 11.14 -0.92 -27.53
CA ASN A 45 12.09 0.20 -27.45
C ASN A 45 12.79 0.29 -26.08
N PHE A 46 14.13 0.49 -26.07
CA PHE A 46 14.94 0.67 -24.86
C PHE A 46 14.47 1.84 -23.96
N ARG A 47 13.76 2.84 -24.52
CA ARG A 47 13.09 3.93 -23.77
C ARG A 47 12.00 3.45 -22.81
N LEU A 48 11.40 2.29 -23.08
CA LEU A 48 10.34 1.72 -22.25
C LEU A 48 10.89 1.04 -20.99
N ILE A 49 12.18 0.70 -20.89
CA ILE A 49 12.70 -0.04 -19.72
C ILE A 49 12.55 0.77 -18.42
N SER A 50 12.82 2.08 -18.46
CA SER A 50 12.56 2.97 -17.32
C SER A 50 11.06 3.19 -17.08
N MET A 51 10.27 3.28 -18.15
CA MET A 51 8.83 3.51 -18.07
C MET A 51 8.06 2.30 -17.53
N ILE A 52 8.46 1.08 -17.91
CA ILE A 52 7.90 -0.21 -17.44
C ILE A 52 7.89 -0.27 -15.92
N ARG A 53 8.94 0.24 -15.25
CA ARG A 53 9.02 0.24 -13.79
C ARG A 53 7.99 1.18 -13.15
N THR A 54 7.63 2.27 -13.82
CA THR A 54 6.54 3.16 -13.38
C THR A 54 5.17 2.58 -13.72
N LEU A 55 5.02 1.90 -14.85
CA LEU A 55 3.80 1.15 -15.22
C LEU A 55 3.50 0.04 -14.22
N TYR A 56 4.51 -0.75 -13.85
CA TYR A 56 4.39 -1.78 -12.83
C TYR A 56 3.89 -1.18 -11.50
N LYS A 57 4.33 0.02 -11.14
CA LYS A 57 3.86 0.71 -9.93
C LYS A 57 2.39 1.13 -10.03
N ILE A 58 1.93 1.53 -11.21
CA ILE A 58 0.52 1.85 -11.46
C ILE A 58 -0.33 0.58 -11.34
N ILE A 59 0.09 -0.50 -11.99
CA ILE A 59 -0.57 -1.81 -11.93
C ILE A 59 -0.63 -2.31 -10.48
N ALA A 60 0.49 -2.30 -9.76
CA ALA A 60 0.56 -2.70 -8.35
C ALA A 60 -0.39 -1.88 -7.46
N LYS A 61 -0.52 -0.56 -7.71
CA LYS A 61 -1.48 0.28 -6.99
C LYS A 61 -2.93 -0.07 -7.30
N ILE A 62 -3.26 -0.37 -8.55
CA ILE A 62 -4.60 -0.82 -8.94
C ILE A 62 -4.92 -2.16 -8.26
N SER A 63 -3.99 -3.11 -8.31
CA SER A 63 -4.14 -4.41 -7.63
C SER A 63 -4.31 -4.25 -6.12
N ALA A 64 -3.50 -3.40 -5.47
CA ALA A 64 -3.64 -3.11 -4.05
C ALA A 64 -4.99 -2.48 -3.70
N LYS A 65 -5.49 -1.56 -4.54
CA LYS A 65 -6.82 -0.96 -4.37
C LYS A 65 -7.93 -2.01 -4.49
N ARG A 66 -7.84 -2.90 -5.47
CA ARG A 66 -8.78 -4.02 -5.62
C ARG A 66 -8.76 -4.94 -4.42
N LEU A 67 -7.58 -5.33 -3.97
CA LEU A 67 -7.40 -6.17 -2.79
C LEU A 67 -7.94 -5.48 -1.53
N SER A 68 -7.75 -4.16 -1.38
CA SER A 68 -8.26 -3.41 -0.23
C SER A 68 -9.78 -3.40 -0.10
N MET A 69 -10.53 -3.71 -1.18
CA MET A 69 -11.98 -3.83 -1.12
C MET A 69 -12.46 -5.18 -0.58
N VAL A 70 -11.66 -6.24 -0.74
CA VAL A 70 -12.01 -7.61 -0.32
C VAL A 70 -11.32 -8.04 0.98
N LEU A 71 -10.21 -7.37 1.35
CA LEU A 71 -9.49 -7.66 2.60
C LEU A 71 -10.34 -7.53 3.87
N PRO A 72 -11.27 -6.56 4.01
CA PRO A 72 -12.10 -6.46 5.21
C PRO A 72 -12.97 -7.69 5.48
N ASP A 73 -13.41 -8.39 4.43
CA ASP A 73 -14.26 -9.58 4.54
C ASP A 73 -13.45 -10.85 4.83
N LEU A 74 -12.17 -10.87 4.45
CA LEU A 74 -11.28 -12.02 4.61
C LEU A 74 -10.49 -11.98 5.93
N ILE A 75 -10.26 -10.79 6.47
CA ILE A 75 -9.39 -10.56 7.62
C ILE A 75 -10.21 -10.30 8.89
N GLY A 76 -9.92 -11.05 9.96
CA GLY A 76 -10.56 -10.88 11.26
C GLY A 76 -10.46 -9.45 11.82
N GLU A 77 -11.42 -9.06 12.66
CA GLU A 77 -11.51 -7.72 13.26
C GLU A 77 -10.26 -7.30 14.05
N THR A 78 -9.52 -8.28 14.56
CA THR A 78 -8.33 -8.06 15.36
C THR A 78 -7.12 -7.63 14.55
N GLN A 79 -7.06 -7.81 13.22
CA GLN A 79 -5.93 -7.41 12.37
C GLN A 79 -6.14 -5.99 11.81
N THR A 80 -5.39 -5.01 12.34
CA THR A 80 -5.63 -3.57 12.09
C THR A 80 -4.61 -2.92 11.17
N THR A 81 -3.55 -3.63 10.78
CA THR A 81 -2.52 -3.09 9.90
C THR A 81 -2.96 -3.12 8.43
N PHE A 82 -2.79 -2.00 7.73
CA PHE A 82 -3.04 -1.82 6.29
C PHE A 82 -4.51 -1.87 5.82
N ILE A 83 -5.49 -1.90 6.72
CA ILE A 83 -6.92 -1.77 6.39
C ILE A 83 -7.34 -0.31 6.57
N LYS A 84 -7.97 0.26 5.54
CA LYS A 84 -8.52 1.62 5.59
C LYS A 84 -9.55 1.68 6.72
N SER A 85 -9.47 2.69 7.58
CA SER A 85 -10.28 2.92 8.80
C SER A 85 -9.88 2.17 10.07
N ARG A 86 -8.81 1.35 10.08
CA ARG A 86 -8.26 0.78 11.33
C ARG A 86 -6.94 1.49 11.64
N GLN A 87 -6.84 2.12 12.81
CA GLN A 87 -5.65 2.85 13.22
C GLN A 87 -4.82 2.04 14.22
N ILE A 88 -3.51 2.31 14.25
CA ILE A 88 -2.61 1.72 15.26
C ILE A 88 -3.00 2.17 16.68
N LEU A 89 -3.57 3.37 16.80
CA LEU A 89 -4.00 3.96 18.06
C LEU A 89 -5.14 3.17 18.71
N ASP A 90 -6.07 2.63 17.92
CA ASP A 90 -7.20 1.84 18.42
C ASP A 90 -6.71 0.63 19.24
N ARG A 91 -5.63 -0.02 18.79
CA ARG A 91 -5.02 -1.13 19.54
C ARG A 91 -4.32 -0.69 20.82
N ALA A 92 -3.66 0.47 20.81
CA ALA A 92 -3.01 1.00 21.99
C ALA A 92 -4.04 1.34 23.08
N LEU A 93 -5.21 1.88 22.69
CA LEU A 93 -6.33 2.15 23.59
C LEU A 93 -6.89 0.86 24.20
N ILE A 94 -7.20 -0.15 23.38
CA ILE A 94 -7.70 -1.44 23.86
C ILE A 94 -6.70 -2.10 24.83
N ALA A 95 -5.41 -2.09 24.48
CA ALA A 95 -4.38 -2.64 25.37
C ALA A 95 -4.31 -1.89 26.71
N ASN A 96 -4.46 -0.57 26.69
CA ASN A 96 -4.45 0.24 27.90
C ASN A 96 -5.67 -0.04 28.79
N GLU A 97 -6.85 -0.21 28.22
CA GLU A 97 -8.07 -0.60 28.94
C GLU A 97 -7.93 -1.99 29.58
N VAL A 98 -7.36 -2.96 28.85
CA VAL A 98 -7.09 -4.30 29.38
C VAL A 98 -6.13 -4.24 30.56
N VAL A 99 -5.05 -3.46 30.46
CA VAL A 99 -4.08 -3.29 31.57
C VAL A 99 -4.74 -2.63 32.78
N TRP A 100 -5.60 -1.62 32.55
CA TRP A 100 -6.34 -0.97 33.61
C TRP A 100 -7.30 -1.95 34.32
N TRP A 101 -8.04 -2.75 33.57
CA TRP A 101 -8.97 -3.74 34.13
C TRP A 101 -8.28 -4.82 34.97
N ILE A 102 -7.12 -5.30 34.53
CA ILE A 102 -6.30 -6.27 35.29
C ILE A 102 -5.85 -5.68 36.65
N LYS A 103 -5.48 -4.40 36.66
CA LYS A 103 -5.07 -3.71 37.90
C LYS A 103 -6.23 -3.60 38.90
N GLU A 104 -7.42 -3.27 38.41
CA GLU A 104 -8.62 -3.08 39.25
C GLU A 104 -9.09 -4.41 39.85
N THR A 105 -9.08 -5.48 39.04
CA THR A 105 -9.54 -6.82 39.44
C THR A 105 -8.49 -7.63 40.23
N LYS A 106 -7.25 -7.12 40.34
CA LYS A 106 -6.10 -7.79 41.00
C LYS A 106 -5.86 -9.22 40.49
N LEU A 107 -6.12 -9.45 39.21
CA LEU A 107 -5.91 -10.74 38.57
C LEU A 107 -4.41 -10.96 38.29
N SER A 108 -3.92 -12.16 38.56
CA SER A 108 -2.59 -12.59 38.11
C SER A 108 -2.66 -12.96 36.63
N VAL A 109 -2.06 -12.15 35.77
CA VAL A 109 -2.09 -12.32 34.32
C VAL A 109 -0.67 -12.27 33.75
N ALA A 110 -0.41 -13.13 32.75
CA ALA A 110 0.82 -13.11 31.97
C ALA A 110 0.56 -12.48 30.59
N VAL A 111 1.48 -11.62 30.12
CA VAL A 111 1.41 -11.01 28.80
C VAL A 111 2.38 -11.70 27.87
N LEU A 112 1.87 -12.31 26.80
CA LEU A 112 2.69 -12.92 25.75
C LEU A 112 2.84 -11.95 24.58
N LYS A 113 4.07 -11.47 24.36
CA LYS A 113 4.42 -10.67 23.19
C LYS A 113 5.10 -11.56 22.15
N LEU A 114 4.42 -11.79 21.02
CA LEU A 114 4.98 -12.48 19.87
C LEU A 114 5.49 -11.46 18.86
N ASP A 115 6.73 -11.64 18.38
CA ASP A 115 7.32 -10.83 17.31
C ASP A 115 7.75 -11.76 16.17
N PHE A 116 7.47 -11.35 14.93
CA PHE A 116 7.78 -12.14 13.74
C PHE A 116 9.01 -11.56 13.04
N GLN A 117 9.89 -12.43 12.53
CA GLN A 117 10.97 -12.01 11.64
C GLN A 117 10.38 -11.37 10.37
N LYS A 118 11.04 -10.33 9.84
CA LYS A 118 10.56 -9.55 8.68
C LYS A 118 10.15 -10.47 7.52
N SER A 119 8.86 -10.43 7.17
CA SER A 119 8.23 -11.28 6.16
C SER A 119 8.61 -10.97 4.70
N TYR A 120 9.36 -9.90 4.43
CA TYR A 120 9.76 -9.55 3.06
C TYR A 120 11.01 -10.27 2.56
N VAL A 121 11.75 -10.93 3.46
CA VAL A 121 13.03 -11.60 3.16
C VAL A 121 12.91 -13.11 3.35
N SER A 122 11.92 -13.57 4.11
CA SER A 122 11.74 -14.96 4.49
C SER A 122 10.44 -15.50 3.91
N VAL A 123 10.56 -16.10 2.71
CA VAL A 123 9.65 -17.11 2.16
C VAL A 123 10.48 -18.36 1.93
#